data_AF-A0A9E8SI12-F1
#
_entry.id   AF-A0A9E8SI12-F1
#
_cell.length_a   1.000
_cell.length_b   1.000
_cell.length_c   1.000
_cell.angle_alpha   90.00
_cell.angle_beta   90.00
_cell.angle_gamma   90.00
#
_symmetry.space_group_name_H-M   'P 1'
#
loop_
_entity.id
_entity.type
_entity.pdbx_description
1 polymer ?
#
loop_
_entity_poly.entity_id
_entity_poly.type
_entity_poly.pdbx_seq_one_letter_code
_entity_poly.pdbx_strand_id
1 'polypeptide(L)'
;MTGESVTISNIEKKIRDGFGSVSESIGPNLQKAGDKLKEGFEQASEGMKRIDSNRIKSSSQTFFDTLAEVFTFLLKIFAKFIGIILMITGAAGVIATTVAVISSNFIDHVHMGNSDFLWLSQASETPLWLVSLLLYFIICIPLLLLFYLGLKILITNLKSMGNVAKFTLLGVRVLSLIGIAIVGAKQSISYSEKAPVIQSKTLETINSQDTLVLSMRSNDQFAENFNRRFRNFNTGFNENGDRVVYSQGIRLLVKSTQDSVAKVKVIKTARGSSFDGAKKRASRISYSYELKDNTLLLNNHFTIPNNESQRDQGVEVTLYLPVGSTLYANENVYNYHSNDSNRFNDLLDQGMENHYLTVENGKLICNDCPRRL
;
A
#
# COMPACT_ATOMS: atom_id res chain seq x y z
N MET A 1 24.48 40.64 25.17
CA MET A 1 25.67 40.27 24.38
C MET A 1 26.76 41.26 24.73
N THR A 2 27.78 40.84 25.46
CA THR A 2 28.90 41.69 25.89
C THR A 2 29.79 42.01 24.69
N GLY A 3 29.80 43.28 24.28
CA GLY A 3 30.57 43.79 23.16
C GLY A 3 32.01 44.09 23.56
N GLU A 4 32.86 43.06 23.56
CA GLU A 4 34.32 43.25 23.62
C GLU A 4 34.89 43.39 22.20
N SER A 5 35.89 44.27 22.03
CA SER A 5 36.60 44.46 20.76
C SER A 5 37.28 43.17 20.31
N VAL A 6 37.18 42.84 19.02
CA VAL A 6 37.80 41.66 18.43
C VAL A 6 39.31 41.87 18.27
N THR A 7 40.07 41.55 19.32
CA THR A 7 41.54 41.54 19.31
C THR A 7 42.04 40.10 19.36
N ILE A 8 43.26 39.85 18.88
CA ILE A 8 43.87 38.50 18.87
C ILE A 8 43.86 37.87 20.27
N SER A 9 44.10 38.66 21.32
CA SER A 9 44.08 38.20 22.71
C SER A 9 42.68 37.81 23.20
N ASN A 10 41.62 38.48 22.72
CA ASN A 10 40.24 38.13 23.05
C ASN A 10 39.78 36.86 22.29
N ILE A 11 40.27 36.66 21.07
CA ILE A 11 40.06 35.43 20.30
C ILE A 11 40.79 34.25 20.97
N GLU A 12 42.05 34.43 21.37
CA GLU A 12 42.84 33.45 22.11
C GLU A 12 42.14 33.03 23.40
N LYS A 13 41.67 34.00 24.19
CA LYS A 13 40.95 33.75 25.43
C LYS A 13 39.68 32.94 25.20
N LYS A 14 38.84 33.30 24.22
CA LYS A 14 37.62 32.55 23.89
C LYS A 14 37.90 31.13 23.38
N ILE A 15 38.98 30.94 22.61
CA ILE A 15 39.39 29.61 22.15
C ILE A 15 39.88 28.76 23.33
N ARG A 16 40.66 29.35 24.25
CA ARG A 16 41.17 28.68 25.45
C ARG A 16 40.05 28.28 26.40
N ASP A 17 39.09 29.17 26.61
CA ASP A 17 37.93 28.94 27.47
C ASP A 17 37.00 27.87 26.87
N GLY A 18 36.79 27.90 25.55
CA GLY A 18 36.03 26.87 24.84
C GLY A 18 36.70 25.49 24.81
N PHE A 19 38.03 25.44 24.75
CA PHE A 19 38.78 24.18 24.84
C PHE A 19 38.80 23.61 26.26
N GLY A 20 38.92 24.47 27.28
CA GLY A 20 38.86 24.08 28.68
C GLY A 20 37.54 23.37 29.01
N SER A 21 36.41 23.89 28.53
CA SER A 21 35.10 23.28 28.80
C SER A 21 34.89 21.94 28.07
N VAL A 22 35.56 21.72 26.93
CA VAL A 22 35.47 20.47 26.16
C VAL A 22 36.42 19.39 26.70
N SER A 23 37.59 19.80 27.20
CA SER A 23 38.60 18.91 27.78
C SER A 23 38.15 18.25 29.08
N GLU A 24 37.29 18.91 29.87
CA GLU A 24 36.75 18.34 31.13
C GLU A 24 35.72 17.23 30.90
N SER A 25 35.09 17.17 29.72
CA SER A 25 33.98 16.25 29.45
C SER A 25 34.34 14.99 28.66
N ILE A 26 35.56 14.84 28.13
CA ILE A 26 35.90 13.73 27.22
C ILE A 26 37.32 13.22 27.49
N GLY A 27 37.43 11.90 27.74
CA GLY A 27 38.56 11.20 28.36
C GLY A 27 39.97 11.28 27.71
N PRO A 28 40.93 10.47 28.19
CA PRO A 28 42.38 10.73 28.13
C PRO A 28 43.01 10.85 26.73
N ASN A 29 42.30 10.43 25.68
CA ASN A 29 42.73 10.59 24.30
C ASN A 29 42.46 11.99 23.73
N LEU A 30 41.44 12.70 24.24
CA LEU A 30 41.16 14.09 23.86
C LEU A 30 42.10 15.06 24.57
N GLN A 31 42.49 14.75 25.80
CA GLN A 31 43.44 15.54 26.58
C GLN A 31 44.82 15.56 25.91
N LYS A 32 45.33 14.41 25.46
CA LYS A 32 46.57 14.33 24.67
C LYS A 32 46.51 15.10 23.34
N ALA A 33 45.32 15.19 22.72
CA ALA A 33 45.13 15.98 21.51
C ALA A 33 45.07 17.49 21.82
N GLY A 34 44.43 17.86 22.93
CA GLY A 34 44.40 19.22 23.46
C GLY A 34 45.79 19.71 23.88
N ASP A 35 46.58 18.86 24.51
CA ASP A 35 47.96 19.17 24.92
C ASP A 35 48.86 19.39 23.70
N LYS A 36 48.79 18.53 22.68
CA LYS A 36 49.52 18.73 21.41
C LYS A 36 49.08 19.99 20.65
N LEU A 37 47.79 20.29 20.67
CA LEU A 37 47.24 21.53 20.10
C LEU A 37 47.76 22.76 20.84
N LYS A 38 47.80 22.69 22.17
CA LYS A 38 48.31 23.75 23.04
C LYS A 38 49.80 23.96 22.84
N GLU A 39 50.59 22.89 22.76
CA GLU A 39 52.02 22.94 22.42
C GLU A 39 52.26 23.55 21.03
N GLY A 40 51.46 23.17 20.02
CA GLY A 40 51.54 23.75 18.68
C GLY A 40 51.17 25.23 18.65
N PHE A 41 50.20 25.65 19.48
CA PHE A 41 49.79 27.05 19.60
C PHE A 41 50.79 27.89 20.38
N GLU A 42 51.39 27.33 21.44
CA GLU A 42 52.43 27.97 22.24
C GLU A 42 53.73 28.13 21.43
N GLN A 43 54.15 27.13 20.63
CA GLN A 43 55.29 27.25 19.71
C GLN A 43 55.05 28.30 18.62
N ALA A 44 53.84 28.37 18.06
CA ALA A 44 53.47 29.39 17.08
C ALA A 44 53.46 30.81 17.70
N SER A 45 53.04 30.92 18.96
CA SER A 45 53.01 32.18 19.71
C SER A 45 54.41 32.65 20.14
N GLU A 46 55.30 31.73 20.54
CA GLU A 46 56.69 32.05 20.85
C GLU A 46 57.49 32.45 19.60
N GLY A 47 57.24 31.80 18.45
CA GLY A 47 57.79 32.20 17.16
C GLY A 47 57.34 33.59 16.68
N MET A 48 56.20 34.07 17.18
CA MET A 48 55.66 35.40 16.89
C MET A 48 56.24 36.51 17.80
N LYS A 49 56.74 36.15 19.00
CA LYS A 49 57.31 37.11 19.97
C LYS A 49 58.76 37.49 19.70
N ARG A 50 59.43 36.79 18.80
CA ARG A 50 60.77 37.16 18.32
C ARG A 50 60.78 36.96 16.81
N ILE A 51 60.67 38.03 16.02
CA ILE A 51 61.52 38.25 14.83
C ILE A 51 61.11 39.50 14.04
N ASP A 52 62.17 40.23 13.72
CA ASP A 52 62.32 41.35 12.81
C ASP A 52 61.98 40.99 11.35
N SER A 53 61.53 41.98 10.58
CA SER A 53 60.71 41.89 9.36
C SER A 53 61.26 41.13 8.12
N ASN A 54 62.47 40.54 8.17
CA ASN A 54 63.14 39.98 6.99
C ASN A 54 63.24 38.44 6.90
N ARG A 55 62.54 37.68 7.76
CA ARG A 55 62.48 36.19 7.68
C ARG A 55 61.08 35.61 7.45
N ILE A 56 60.13 36.43 7.00
CA ILE A 56 58.70 36.09 6.91
C ILE A 56 58.39 34.99 5.87
N LYS A 57 59.29 34.72 4.92
CA LYS A 57 59.01 33.77 3.82
C LYS A 57 59.14 32.29 4.19
N SER A 58 59.95 31.93 5.19
CA SER A 58 60.13 30.53 5.61
C SER A 58 59.36 30.15 6.88
N SER A 59 59.04 31.13 7.74
CA SER A 59 58.33 30.91 9.00
C SER A 59 56.80 30.77 8.85
N SER A 60 56.21 31.38 7.81
CA SER A 60 54.78 31.23 7.52
C SER A 60 54.44 29.86 6.96
N GLN A 61 55.32 29.28 6.13
CA GLN A 61 55.17 27.92 5.62
C GLN A 61 55.07 26.91 6.77
N THR A 62 55.93 27.02 7.78
CA THR A 62 55.91 26.10 8.93
C THR A 62 54.63 26.20 9.76
N PHE A 63 54.06 27.41 9.93
CA PHE A 63 52.78 27.64 10.60
C PHE A 63 51.60 27.10 9.80
N PHE A 64 51.57 27.30 8.49
CA PHE A 64 50.52 26.74 7.63
C PHE A 64 50.62 25.22 7.52
N ASP A 65 51.82 24.65 7.53
CA ASP A 65 52.04 23.20 7.52
C ASP A 65 51.55 22.54 8.81
N THR A 66 51.82 23.14 9.97
CA THR A 66 51.27 22.65 11.27
C THR A 66 49.76 22.81 11.35
N LEU A 67 49.21 23.93 10.89
CA LEU A 67 47.75 24.14 10.85
C LEU A 67 47.07 23.14 9.91
N ALA A 68 47.68 22.85 8.76
CA ALA A 68 47.20 21.82 7.82
C ALA A 68 47.29 20.42 8.44
N GLU A 69 48.34 20.11 9.20
CA GLU A 69 48.48 18.84 9.90
C GLU A 69 47.40 18.65 10.99
N VAL A 70 47.14 19.68 11.79
CA VAL A 70 46.07 19.69 12.79
C VAL A 70 44.69 19.57 12.14
N PHE A 71 44.44 20.34 11.08
CA PHE A 71 43.16 20.30 10.37
C PHE A 71 42.91 18.94 9.71
N THR A 72 43.93 18.35 9.08
CA THR A 72 43.83 17.01 8.49
C THR A 72 43.70 15.91 9.57
N PHE A 73 44.29 16.10 10.74
CA PHE A 73 44.09 15.22 11.90
C PHE A 73 42.64 15.25 12.39
N LEU A 74 42.06 16.44 12.57
CA LEU A 74 40.65 16.60 12.94
C LEU A 74 39.70 16.01 11.89
N LEU A 75 39.94 16.28 10.60
CA LEU A 75 39.16 15.68 9.50
C LEU A 75 39.26 14.15 9.47
N LYS A 76 40.44 13.57 9.76
CA LYS A 76 40.61 12.11 9.84
C LYS A 76 39.80 11.50 10.99
N ILE A 77 39.74 12.16 12.14
CA ILE A 77 38.91 11.71 13.27
C ILE A 77 37.43 11.77 12.89
N PHE A 78 36.99 12.89 12.33
CA PHE A 78 35.60 13.08 11.91
C PHE A 78 35.18 12.08 10.81
N ALA A 79 36.06 11.85 9.82
CA ALA A 79 35.85 10.86 8.77
C ALA A 79 35.73 9.44 9.34
N LYS A 80 36.58 9.04 10.29
CA LYS A 80 36.45 7.73 10.95
C LYS A 80 35.12 7.59 11.68
N PHE A 81 34.66 8.62 12.37
CA PHE A 81 33.37 8.61 13.04
C PHE A 81 32.20 8.43 12.05
N ILE A 82 32.20 9.16 10.93
CA ILE A 82 31.19 8.98 9.88
C ILE A 82 31.26 7.58 9.26
N GLY A 83 32.47 7.04 9.08
CA GLY A 83 32.70 5.69 8.59
C GLY A 83 32.05 4.62 9.47
N ILE A 84 32.15 4.76 10.80
CA ILE A 84 31.50 3.86 11.76
C ILE A 84 29.98 3.93 11.64
N ILE A 85 29.40 5.13 11.60
CA ILE A 85 27.95 5.30 11.46
C ILE A 85 27.45 4.65 10.17
N LEU A 86 28.09 4.94 9.04
CA LEU A 86 27.73 4.36 7.75
C LEU A 86 27.87 2.83 7.77
N MET A 87 28.94 2.29 8.35
CA MET A 87 29.12 0.85 8.48
C MET A 87 28.01 0.21 9.31
N ILE A 88 27.67 0.77 10.47
CA ILE A 88 26.61 0.23 11.34
C ILE A 88 25.25 0.32 10.65
N THR A 89 24.90 1.48 10.09
CA THR A 89 23.62 1.69 9.39
C THR A 89 23.49 0.78 8.17
N GLY A 90 24.56 0.62 7.39
CA GLY A 90 24.57 -0.28 6.23
C GLY A 90 24.39 -1.74 6.63
N ALA A 91 25.15 -2.22 7.63
CA ALA A 91 25.05 -3.59 8.12
C ALA A 91 23.67 -3.88 8.75
N ALA A 92 23.20 -3.01 9.64
CA ALA A 92 21.89 -3.13 10.27
C ALA A 92 20.77 -3.10 9.23
N GLY A 93 20.85 -2.23 8.22
CA GLY A 93 19.88 -2.14 7.14
C GLY A 93 19.82 -3.42 6.29
N VAL A 94 20.97 -4.00 5.93
CA VAL A 94 21.02 -5.27 5.18
C VAL A 94 20.39 -6.40 5.99
N ILE A 95 20.74 -6.52 7.27
CA ILE A 95 20.16 -7.53 8.16
C ILE A 95 18.65 -7.32 8.28
N ALA A 96 18.20 -6.11 8.57
CA ALA A 96 16.78 -5.78 8.72
C ALA A 96 15.98 -6.09 7.44
N THR A 97 16.51 -5.72 6.27
CA THR A 97 15.84 -5.99 4.98
C THR A 97 15.79 -7.48 4.68
N THR A 98 16.86 -8.23 5.01
CA THR A 98 16.90 -9.69 4.82
C THR A 98 15.88 -10.38 5.71
N VAL A 99 15.80 -10.00 6.99
CA VAL A 99 14.79 -10.51 7.92
C VAL A 99 13.39 -10.17 7.43
N ALA A 100 13.13 -8.93 7.00
CA ALA A 100 11.83 -8.52 6.49
C ALA A 100 11.37 -9.37 5.29
N VAL A 101 12.27 -9.64 4.34
CA VAL A 101 11.96 -10.46 3.16
C VAL A 101 11.68 -11.90 3.55
N ILE A 102 12.50 -12.51 4.40
CA ILE A 102 12.28 -13.88 4.86
C ILE A 102 10.96 -13.98 5.64
N SER A 103 10.71 -13.06 6.58
CA SER A 103 9.48 -13.02 7.35
C SER A 103 8.24 -12.86 6.46
N SER A 104 8.29 -12.01 5.43
CA SER A 104 7.17 -11.81 4.49
C SER A 104 6.85 -13.01 3.59
N ASN A 105 7.81 -13.93 3.40
CA ASN A 105 7.65 -15.09 2.51
C ASN A 105 7.37 -16.41 3.24
N PHE A 106 7.81 -16.56 4.49
CA PHE A 106 7.70 -17.82 5.23
C PHE A 106 6.62 -17.82 6.32
N ILE A 107 6.21 -16.65 6.81
CA ILE A 107 5.20 -16.58 7.86
C ILE A 107 3.84 -16.35 7.21
N ASP A 108 3.15 -17.45 6.89
CA ASP A 108 1.88 -17.44 6.16
C ASP A 108 0.77 -16.57 6.80
N HIS A 109 0.89 -16.17 8.07
CA HIS A 109 -0.15 -15.42 8.78
C HIS A 109 0.38 -14.41 9.82
N VAL A 110 1.44 -13.65 9.55
CA VAL A 110 1.53 -12.36 10.26
C VAL A 110 0.43 -11.50 9.66
N HIS A 111 -0.53 -11.09 10.50
CA HIS A 111 -1.52 -10.05 10.18
C HIS A 111 -0.81 -8.69 10.00
N MET A 112 0.16 -8.60 9.07
CA MET A 112 0.61 -7.34 8.51
C MET A 112 -0.51 -6.88 7.58
N GLY A 113 -1.58 -6.39 8.20
CA GLY A 113 -2.86 -6.10 7.58
C GLY A 113 -2.68 -5.33 6.29
N ASN A 114 -3.45 -5.72 5.26
CA ASN A 114 -3.60 -5.05 3.97
C ASN A 114 -2.37 -4.24 3.52
N SER A 115 -1.18 -4.82 3.61
CA SER A 115 0.02 -4.12 3.19
C SER A 115 -0.03 -3.98 1.67
N ASP A 116 0.31 -2.80 1.15
CA ASP A 116 0.37 -2.51 -0.29
C ASP A 116 1.16 -3.57 -1.09
N PHE A 117 2.02 -4.32 -0.38
CA PHE A 117 2.79 -5.45 -0.86
C PHE A 117 1.95 -6.65 -1.34
N LEU A 118 0.93 -7.05 -0.57
CA LEU A 118 0.02 -8.13 -0.98
C LEU A 118 -0.83 -7.70 -2.17
N TRP A 119 -1.24 -6.42 -2.19
CA TRP A 119 -2.00 -5.84 -3.28
C TRP A 119 -1.19 -5.84 -4.59
N LEU A 120 0.09 -5.43 -4.55
CA LEU A 120 0.98 -5.46 -5.73
C LEU A 120 1.10 -6.86 -6.33
N SER A 121 1.30 -7.90 -5.51
CA SER A 121 1.40 -9.29 -5.96
C SER A 121 0.09 -9.81 -6.55
N GLN A 122 -1.03 -9.62 -5.83
CA GLN A 122 -2.34 -10.07 -6.27
C GLN A 122 -2.80 -9.37 -7.53
N ALA A 123 -2.42 -8.12 -7.71
CA ALA A 123 -2.93 -7.30 -8.79
C ALA A 123 -2.02 -7.26 -10.04
N SER A 124 -0.74 -7.63 -9.96
CA SER A 124 0.10 -7.90 -11.13
C SER A 124 0.06 -9.38 -11.61
N GLU A 125 -0.60 -10.26 -10.85
CA GLU A 125 -0.58 -11.72 -11.03
C GLU A 125 0.86 -12.28 -11.01
N THR A 126 1.76 -11.64 -10.27
CA THR A 126 3.15 -12.11 -10.09
C THR A 126 3.32 -12.69 -8.70
N PRO A 127 3.97 -13.86 -8.56
CA PRO A 127 4.19 -14.47 -7.25
C PRO A 127 4.85 -13.51 -6.25
N LEU A 128 4.39 -13.56 -4.99
CA LEU A 128 4.86 -12.68 -3.92
C LEU A 128 6.38 -12.75 -3.70
N TRP A 129 6.96 -13.96 -3.80
CA TRP A 129 8.39 -14.18 -3.64
C TRP A 129 9.22 -13.44 -4.69
N LEU A 130 8.73 -13.36 -5.93
CA LEU A 130 9.42 -12.67 -7.01
C LEU A 130 9.41 -11.16 -6.78
N VAL A 131 8.26 -10.59 -6.38
CA VAL A 131 8.17 -9.16 -6.05
C VAL A 131 9.05 -8.82 -4.84
N SER A 132 9.05 -9.68 -3.81
CA SER A 132 9.90 -9.54 -2.62
C SER A 132 11.38 -9.47 -3.00
N LEU A 133 11.81 -10.41 -3.86
CA LEU A 133 13.19 -10.53 -4.30
C LEU A 133 13.64 -9.32 -5.13
N LEU A 134 12.78 -8.79 -5.99
CA LEU A 134 13.09 -7.60 -6.79
C LEU A 134 13.25 -6.35 -5.90
N LEU A 135 12.35 -6.15 -4.94
CA LEU A 135 12.47 -5.05 -3.97
C LEU A 135 13.70 -5.21 -3.06
N TYR A 136 14.00 -6.45 -2.65
CA TYR A 136 15.19 -6.77 -1.87
C TYR A 136 16.45 -6.27 -2.55
N PHE A 137 16.65 -6.58 -3.84
CA PHE A 137 17.84 -6.13 -4.55
C PHE A 137 17.90 -4.60 -4.71
N ILE A 138 16.76 -3.93 -4.92
CA ILE A 138 16.72 -2.46 -5.05
C ILE A 138 17.16 -1.77 -3.75
N ILE A 139 16.80 -2.31 -2.59
CA ILE A 139 17.09 -1.72 -1.27
C ILE A 139 18.43 -2.22 -0.70
N CYS A 140 18.69 -3.53 -0.77
CA CYS A 140 19.88 -4.17 -0.21
C CYS A 140 21.16 -3.71 -0.91
N ILE A 141 21.16 -3.57 -2.24
CA ILE A 141 22.33 -3.13 -3.00
C ILE A 141 22.85 -1.75 -2.56
N PRO A 142 22.04 -0.68 -2.48
CA PRO A 142 22.50 0.60 -1.94
C PRO A 142 22.99 0.52 -0.49
N LEU A 143 22.36 -0.30 0.36
CA LEU A 143 22.81 -0.50 1.74
C LEU A 143 24.17 -1.21 1.82
N LEU A 144 24.42 -2.19 0.95
CA LEU A 144 25.72 -2.84 0.80
C LEU A 144 26.80 -1.86 0.32
N LEU A 145 26.47 -0.95 -0.61
CA LEU A 145 27.39 0.11 -1.04
C LEU A 145 27.70 1.09 0.09
N LEU A 146 26.70 1.43 0.91
CA LEU A 146 26.84 2.31 2.07
C LEU A 146 27.74 1.65 3.14
N PHE A 147 27.53 0.36 3.41
CA PHE A 147 28.40 -0.45 4.27
C PHE A 147 29.85 -0.47 3.74
N TYR A 148 30.03 -0.77 2.45
CA TYR A 148 31.36 -0.78 1.82
C TYR A 148 32.06 0.57 1.90
N LEU A 149 31.31 1.68 1.71
CA LEU A 149 31.85 3.03 1.80
C LEU A 149 32.27 3.37 3.24
N GLY A 150 31.47 3.00 4.24
CA GLY A 150 31.84 3.12 5.65
C GLY A 150 33.11 2.34 6.00
N LEU A 151 33.20 1.10 5.51
CA LEU A 151 34.36 0.23 5.70
C LEU A 151 35.62 0.82 5.02
N LYS A 152 35.49 1.36 3.81
CA LYS A 152 36.57 2.03 3.06
C LYS A 152 37.14 3.26 3.76
N ILE A 153 36.29 4.02 4.46
CA ILE A 153 36.73 5.18 5.24
C ILE A 153 37.50 4.73 6.50
N LEU A 154 37.10 3.60 7.09
CA LEU A 154 37.71 3.07 8.31
C LEU A 154 39.07 2.42 8.08
N ILE A 155 39.21 1.65 6.98
CA ILE A 155 40.42 0.90 6.64
C ILE A 155 41.08 1.52 5.41
N THR A 156 42.19 2.22 5.64
CA THR A 156 42.95 2.95 4.61
C THR A 156 43.55 2.05 3.52
N ASN A 157 43.76 0.77 3.79
CA ASN A 157 44.34 -0.21 2.86
C ASN A 157 43.33 -1.24 2.32
N LEU A 158 42.04 -0.89 2.26
CA LEU A 158 41.06 -1.76 1.62
C LEU A 158 41.29 -1.86 0.12
N LYS A 159 41.46 -3.10 -0.36
CA LYS A 159 41.47 -3.38 -1.79
C LYS A 159 40.17 -2.85 -2.39
N SER A 160 40.28 -2.00 -3.42
CA SER A 160 39.11 -1.53 -4.15
C SER A 160 38.32 -2.73 -4.66
N MET A 161 37.00 -2.65 -4.55
CA MET A 161 36.12 -3.62 -5.17
C MET A 161 36.46 -3.73 -6.66
N GLY A 162 36.61 -4.96 -7.15
CA GLY A 162 36.95 -5.22 -8.54
C GLY A 162 35.87 -4.68 -9.48
N ASN A 163 36.25 -4.29 -10.70
CA ASN A 163 35.30 -3.75 -11.67
C ASN A 163 34.16 -4.73 -11.97
N VAL A 164 34.45 -6.03 -12.01
CA VAL A 164 33.44 -7.09 -12.15
C VAL A 164 32.36 -6.96 -11.07
N ALA A 165 32.73 -6.91 -9.79
CA ALA A 165 31.76 -6.80 -8.70
C ALA A 165 30.93 -5.51 -8.77
N LYS A 166 31.51 -4.37 -9.17
CA LYS A 166 30.79 -3.10 -9.36
C LYS A 166 29.73 -3.22 -10.47
N PHE A 167 30.13 -3.75 -11.64
CA PHE A 167 29.23 -3.90 -12.76
C PHE A 167 28.16 -4.97 -12.52
N THR A 168 28.49 -6.07 -11.82
CA THR A 168 27.49 -7.07 -11.40
C THR A 168 26.45 -6.45 -10.46
N LEU A 169 26.88 -5.71 -9.45
CA LEU A 169 25.97 -5.07 -8.49
C LEU A 169 25.06 -4.05 -9.18
N LEU A 170 25.61 -3.27 -10.12
CA LEU A 170 24.84 -2.31 -10.91
C LEU A 170 23.88 -3.02 -11.88
N GLY A 171 24.32 -4.08 -12.54
CA GLY A 171 23.51 -4.88 -13.45
C GLY A 171 22.31 -5.52 -12.77
N VAL A 172 22.52 -6.16 -11.62
CA VAL A 172 21.43 -6.74 -10.82
C VAL A 172 20.43 -5.67 -10.41
N ARG A 173 20.90 -4.51 -9.94
CA ARG A 173 20.02 -3.40 -9.56
C ARG A 173 19.17 -2.89 -10.74
N VAL A 174 19.76 -2.73 -11.92
CA VAL A 174 19.03 -2.28 -13.12
C VAL A 174 17.99 -3.32 -13.54
N LEU A 175 18.34 -4.60 -13.54
CA LEU A 175 17.39 -5.68 -13.82
C LEU A 175 16.23 -5.70 -12.83
N SER A 176 16.50 -5.48 -11.54
CA SER A 176 15.46 -5.38 -10.53
C SER A 176 14.52 -4.18 -10.75
N LEU A 177 15.07 -3.03 -11.14
CA LEU A 177 14.27 -1.85 -11.50
C LEU A 177 13.37 -2.09 -12.71
N ILE A 178 13.89 -2.74 -13.75
CA ILE A 178 13.10 -3.13 -14.94
C ILE A 178 11.98 -4.10 -14.53
N GLY A 179 12.28 -5.10 -13.70
CA GLY A 179 11.29 -6.05 -13.20
C GLY A 179 10.16 -5.38 -12.43
N ILE A 180 10.49 -4.45 -11.52
CA ILE A 180 9.49 -3.66 -10.79
C ILE A 180 8.69 -2.75 -11.73
N ALA A 181 9.32 -2.14 -12.74
CA ALA A 181 8.61 -1.33 -13.72
C ALA A 181 7.57 -2.14 -14.51
N ILE A 182 7.90 -3.37 -14.91
CA ILE A 182 6.97 -4.28 -15.59
C ILE A 182 5.81 -4.67 -14.66
N VAL A 183 6.11 -5.04 -13.41
CA VAL A 183 5.09 -5.37 -12.39
C VAL A 183 4.16 -4.17 -12.17
N GLY A 184 4.72 -2.96 -12.04
CA GLY A 184 3.98 -1.72 -11.90
C GLY A 184 3.12 -1.39 -13.13
N ALA A 185 3.63 -1.58 -14.34
CA ALA A 185 2.85 -1.38 -15.56
C ALA A 185 1.69 -2.38 -15.67
N LYS A 186 1.93 -3.66 -15.36
CA LYS A 186 0.87 -4.68 -15.29
C LYS A 186 -0.19 -4.31 -14.27
N GLN A 187 0.20 -3.76 -13.12
CA GLN A 187 -0.73 -3.26 -12.11
C GLN A 187 -1.67 -2.21 -12.67
N SER A 188 -1.13 -1.20 -13.36
CA SER A 188 -1.93 -0.12 -13.93
C SER A 188 -2.93 -0.61 -14.99
N ILE A 189 -2.53 -1.59 -15.80
CA ILE A 189 -3.40 -2.15 -16.85
C ILE A 189 -4.44 -3.12 -16.27
N SER A 190 -4.19 -3.69 -15.09
CA SER A 190 -5.02 -4.75 -14.51
C SER A 190 -6.46 -4.38 -14.16
N TYR A 191 -6.79 -3.08 -14.16
CA TYR A 191 -8.14 -2.55 -13.98
C TYR A 191 -8.75 -1.91 -15.24
N SER A 192 -8.06 -2.01 -16.39
CA SER A 192 -8.44 -1.33 -17.64
C SER A 192 -9.80 -1.80 -18.16
N GLU A 193 -10.03 -3.12 -18.17
CA GLU A 193 -11.21 -3.70 -18.81
C GLU A 193 -12.22 -4.22 -17.80
N LYS A 194 -13.51 -3.96 -18.06
CA LYS A 194 -14.64 -4.53 -17.31
C LYS A 194 -15.49 -5.37 -18.27
N ALA A 195 -15.70 -6.64 -17.94
CA ALA A 195 -16.51 -7.54 -18.77
C ALA A 195 -17.72 -8.08 -17.98
N PRO A 196 -18.93 -8.10 -18.58
CA PRO A 196 -20.10 -8.73 -18.01
C PRO A 196 -20.32 -10.17 -18.51
N VAL A 197 -20.88 -11.01 -17.66
CA VAL A 197 -21.50 -12.30 -17.99
C VAL A 197 -22.97 -12.18 -17.60
N ILE A 198 -23.86 -12.32 -18.59
CA ILE A 198 -25.30 -12.08 -18.42
C ILE A 198 -26.03 -13.42 -18.47
N GLN A 199 -26.87 -13.66 -17.48
CA GLN A 199 -27.80 -14.78 -17.43
C GLN A 199 -29.22 -14.21 -17.29
N SER A 200 -30.15 -14.68 -18.09
CA SER A 200 -31.55 -14.23 -18.02
C SER A 200 -32.45 -15.46 -18.00
N LYS A 201 -33.42 -15.47 -17.09
CA LYS A 201 -34.39 -16.55 -16.94
C LYS A 201 -35.79 -15.96 -16.78
N THR A 202 -36.73 -16.49 -17.53
CA THR A 202 -38.15 -16.14 -17.42
C THR A 202 -38.77 -16.89 -16.23
N LEU A 203 -39.66 -16.23 -15.50
CA LEU A 203 -40.44 -16.80 -14.42
C LEU A 203 -41.85 -17.09 -14.96
N GLU A 204 -42.02 -18.23 -15.62
CA GLU A 204 -43.26 -18.57 -16.34
C GLU A 204 -44.50 -18.62 -15.45
N THR A 205 -44.32 -18.80 -14.14
CA THR A 205 -45.41 -18.87 -13.15
C THR A 205 -45.87 -17.50 -12.64
N ILE A 206 -45.24 -16.40 -13.07
CA ILE A 206 -45.53 -15.04 -12.56
C ILE A 206 -46.00 -14.17 -13.72
N ASN A 207 -47.31 -13.90 -13.76
CA ASN A 207 -47.97 -13.12 -14.79
C ASN A 207 -48.50 -11.77 -14.24
N SER A 208 -49.17 -10.99 -15.11
CA SER A 208 -49.72 -9.67 -14.79
C SER A 208 -50.82 -9.66 -13.71
N GLN A 209 -51.36 -10.79 -13.27
CA GLN A 209 -52.39 -10.85 -12.22
C GLN A 209 -51.84 -11.38 -10.89
N ASP A 210 -50.60 -11.89 -10.90
CA ASP A 210 -49.99 -12.49 -9.71
C ASP A 210 -49.36 -11.43 -8.81
N THR A 211 -49.21 -11.83 -7.54
CA THR A 211 -48.36 -11.14 -6.58
C THR A 211 -47.03 -11.89 -6.45
N LEU A 212 -45.92 -11.20 -6.66
CA LEU A 212 -44.58 -11.71 -6.41
C LEU A 212 -44.05 -11.13 -5.09
N VAL A 213 -43.63 -12.01 -4.18
CA VAL A 213 -42.89 -11.64 -2.98
C VAL A 213 -41.40 -11.65 -3.29
N LEU A 214 -40.70 -10.55 -3.00
CA LEU A 214 -39.26 -10.43 -3.17
C LEU A 214 -38.58 -10.41 -1.80
N SER A 215 -37.61 -11.30 -1.60
CA SER A 215 -36.90 -11.42 -0.33
C SER A 215 -35.44 -11.78 -0.54
N MET A 216 -34.59 -11.33 0.38
CA MET A 216 -33.20 -11.78 0.46
C MET A 216 -33.07 -13.01 1.37
N ARG A 217 -32.22 -13.96 0.99
CA ARG A 217 -31.86 -15.14 1.79
C ARG A 217 -30.43 -14.99 2.32
N SER A 218 -30.28 -15.01 3.64
CA SER A 218 -28.99 -15.05 4.33
C SER A 218 -28.32 -16.40 4.20
N ASN A 219 -27.03 -16.44 4.56
CA ASN A 219 -26.34 -17.69 4.82
C ASN A 219 -25.81 -17.67 6.25
N ASP A 220 -26.28 -18.60 7.07
CA ASP A 220 -26.03 -18.62 8.51
C ASP A 220 -24.55 -18.86 8.86
N GLN A 221 -23.75 -19.39 7.94
CA GLN A 221 -22.33 -19.70 8.19
C GLN A 221 -21.42 -18.50 7.99
N PHE A 222 -21.72 -17.62 7.04
CA PHE A 222 -20.80 -16.52 6.69
C PHE A 222 -21.46 -15.21 6.26
N ALA A 223 -22.75 -15.19 5.89
CA ALA A 223 -23.45 -14.00 5.42
C ALA A 223 -24.82 -13.86 6.11
N GLU A 224 -24.81 -13.87 7.44
CA GLU A 224 -26.03 -13.78 8.26
C GLU A 224 -26.70 -12.40 8.14
N ASN A 225 -25.90 -11.33 8.20
CA ASN A 225 -26.39 -9.95 8.18
C ASN A 225 -26.86 -9.52 6.78
N PHE A 226 -27.88 -8.67 6.68
CA PHE A 226 -28.36 -8.11 5.41
C PHE A 226 -27.73 -6.74 5.11
N ASN A 227 -26.40 -6.68 5.00
CA ASN A 227 -25.68 -5.42 4.75
C ASN A 227 -25.05 -5.41 3.35
N ARG A 228 -25.43 -4.44 2.50
CA ARG A 228 -24.80 -4.26 1.19
C ARG A 228 -23.55 -3.41 1.31
N ARG A 229 -22.38 -4.04 1.16
CA ARG A 229 -21.09 -3.35 1.03
C ARG A 229 -20.46 -3.64 -0.32
N PHE A 230 -20.51 -2.65 -1.22
CA PHE A 230 -19.86 -2.77 -2.52
C PHE A 230 -18.36 -2.94 -2.37
N ARG A 231 -17.77 -3.80 -3.20
CA ARG A 231 -16.31 -4.03 -3.28
C ARG A 231 -15.67 -4.53 -2.00
N ASN A 232 -16.47 -4.94 -1.01
CA ASN A 232 -15.96 -5.56 0.20
C ASN A 232 -16.06 -7.08 0.08
N PHE A 233 -14.93 -7.76 0.24
CA PHE A 233 -14.85 -9.21 0.25
C PHE A 233 -14.41 -9.68 1.62
N ASN A 234 -15.16 -10.63 2.16
CA ASN A 234 -14.87 -11.27 3.43
C ASN A 234 -14.57 -12.74 3.18
N THR A 235 -14.05 -13.41 4.21
CA THR A 235 -13.77 -14.83 4.20
C THR A 235 -14.61 -15.53 5.26
N GLY A 236 -15.17 -16.67 4.93
CA GLY A 236 -15.91 -17.53 5.86
C GLY A 236 -15.64 -19.00 5.58
N PHE A 237 -16.44 -19.87 6.19
CA PHE A 237 -16.39 -21.31 5.96
C PHE A 237 -17.77 -21.79 5.51
N ASN A 238 -17.82 -22.71 4.55
CA ASN A 238 -19.08 -23.37 4.16
C ASN A 238 -19.42 -24.51 5.13
N GLU A 239 -20.55 -25.18 4.91
CA GLU A 239 -21.01 -26.33 5.72
C GLU A 239 -20.02 -27.50 5.73
N ASN A 240 -19.19 -27.62 4.69
CA ASN A 240 -18.17 -28.67 4.58
C ASN A 240 -16.86 -28.30 5.29
N GLY A 241 -16.76 -27.10 5.88
CA GLY A 241 -15.54 -26.58 6.49
C GLY A 241 -14.53 -26.01 5.48
N ASP A 242 -14.88 -25.91 4.20
CA ASP A 242 -14.03 -25.27 3.20
C ASP A 242 -14.07 -23.76 3.37
N ARG A 243 -12.90 -23.13 3.29
CA ARG A 243 -12.80 -21.67 3.22
C ARG A 243 -13.56 -21.16 1.99
N VAL A 244 -14.28 -20.05 2.12
CA VAL A 244 -14.94 -19.36 1.00
C VAL A 244 -14.63 -17.86 1.06
N VAL A 245 -14.44 -17.25 -0.11
CA VAL A 245 -14.40 -15.80 -0.27
C VAL A 245 -15.75 -15.35 -0.80
N TYR A 246 -16.40 -14.45 -0.07
CA TYR A 246 -17.75 -13.97 -0.40
C TYR A 246 -17.85 -12.45 -0.34
N SER A 247 -18.88 -11.91 -0.99
CA SER A 247 -19.24 -10.50 -0.89
C SER A 247 -20.76 -10.35 -0.89
N GLN A 248 -21.23 -9.35 -0.15
CA GLN A 248 -22.64 -8.95 -0.10
C GLN A 248 -22.91 -7.70 -0.96
N GLY A 249 -21.95 -7.32 -1.81
CA GLY A 249 -22.07 -6.19 -2.73
C GLY A 249 -22.95 -6.47 -3.94
N ILE A 250 -24.19 -6.92 -3.70
CA ILE A 250 -25.18 -7.21 -4.75
C ILE A 250 -26.02 -5.96 -4.98
N ARG A 251 -26.16 -5.55 -6.24
CA ARG A 251 -27.16 -4.54 -6.62
C ARG A 251 -28.43 -5.24 -7.05
N LEU A 252 -29.56 -4.87 -6.46
CA LEU A 252 -30.88 -5.23 -6.94
C LEU A 252 -31.49 -4.05 -7.69
N LEU A 253 -32.19 -4.30 -8.79
CA LEU A 253 -32.98 -3.35 -9.53
C LEU A 253 -34.34 -3.96 -9.83
N VAL A 254 -35.42 -3.18 -9.68
CA VAL A 254 -36.76 -3.56 -10.09
C VAL A 254 -37.18 -2.72 -11.30
N LYS A 255 -37.70 -3.38 -12.34
CA LYS A 255 -38.15 -2.75 -13.59
C LYS A 255 -39.47 -3.35 -14.05
N SER A 256 -40.26 -2.57 -14.78
CA SER A 256 -41.46 -3.07 -15.47
C SER A 256 -41.09 -3.67 -16.83
N THR A 257 -41.86 -4.63 -17.32
CA THR A 257 -41.80 -5.17 -18.68
C THR A 257 -43.20 -5.23 -19.29
N GLN A 258 -43.27 -5.13 -20.62
CA GLN A 258 -44.48 -5.35 -21.41
C GLN A 258 -44.67 -6.83 -21.79
N ASP A 259 -43.68 -7.68 -21.46
CA ASP A 259 -43.79 -9.13 -21.59
C ASP A 259 -44.93 -9.65 -20.68
N SER A 260 -45.54 -10.78 -21.04
CA SER A 260 -46.65 -11.37 -20.27
C SER A 260 -46.24 -12.02 -18.95
N VAL A 261 -44.93 -12.23 -18.76
CA VAL A 261 -44.36 -12.97 -17.63
C VAL A 261 -43.13 -12.25 -17.08
N ALA A 262 -42.87 -12.43 -15.77
CA ALA A 262 -41.71 -11.83 -15.13
C ALA A 262 -40.39 -12.47 -15.60
N LYS A 263 -39.28 -11.75 -15.43
CA LYS A 263 -37.93 -12.20 -15.83
C LYS A 263 -36.89 -11.73 -14.84
N VAL A 264 -35.96 -12.62 -14.49
CA VAL A 264 -34.79 -12.29 -13.67
C VAL A 264 -33.56 -12.25 -14.57
N LYS A 265 -32.86 -11.13 -14.58
CA LYS A 265 -31.59 -10.93 -15.26
C LYS A 265 -30.48 -10.78 -14.22
N VAL A 266 -29.52 -11.69 -14.23
CA VAL A 266 -28.33 -11.64 -13.40
C VAL A 266 -27.14 -11.23 -14.26
N ILE A 267 -26.49 -10.13 -13.89
CA ILE A 267 -25.27 -9.62 -14.53
C ILE A 267 -24.12 -9.80 -13.53
N LYS A 268 -23.18 -10.67 -13.87
CA LYS A 268 -21.93 -10.87 -13.14
C LYS A 268 -20.86 -10.03 -13.83
N THR A 269 -20.17 -9.16 -13.09
CA THR A 269 -19.10 -8.33 -13.67
C THR A 269 -17.80 -8.54 -12.91
N ALA A 270 -16.69 -8.41 -13.62
CA ALA A 270 -15.37 -8.33 -13.03
C ALA A 270 -14.45 -7.45 -13.86
N ARG A 271 -13.35 -7.00 -13.27
CA ARG A 271 -12.26 -6.32 -13.98
C ARG A 271 -11.07 -7.23 -14.24
N GLY A 272 -10.30 -6.91 -15.26
CA GLY A 272 -9.07 -7.61 -15.62
C GLY A 272 -8.16 -6.78 -16.51
N SER A 273 -6.96 -7.32 -16.75
CA SER A 273 -5.97 -6.74 -17.68
C SER A 273 -6.37 -6.85 -19.14
N SER A 274 -7.34 -7.70 -19.46
CA SER A 274 -7.95 -7.85 -20.78
C SER A 274 -9.43 -8.17 -20.65
N PHE A 275 -10.20 -7.92 -21.71
CA PHE A 275 -11.62 -8.25 -21.75
C PHE A 275 -11.86 -9.76 -21.52
N ASP A 276 -11.07 -10.64 -22.16
CA ASP A 276 -11.19 -12.09 -21.98
C ASP A 276 -10.86 -12.53 -20.55
N GLY A 277 -9.81 -11.97 -19.94
CA GLY A 277 -9.47 -12.21 -18.55
C GLY A 277 -10.57 -11.77 -17.58
N ALA A 278 -11.13 -10.57 -17.81
CA ALA A 278 -12.26 -10.05 -17.06
C ALA A 278 -13.51 -10.95 -17.22
N LYS A 279 -13.79 -11.44 -18.43
CA LYS A 279 -14.95 -12.29 -18.72
C LYS A 279 -14.81 -13.66 -18.06
N LYS A 280 -13.63 -14.28 -18.13
CA LYS A 280 -13.32 -15.54 -17.43
C LYS A 280 -13.54 -15.40 -15.93
N ARG A 281 -13.00 -14.34 -15.32
CA ARG A 281 -13.22 -14.02 -13.90
C ARG A 281 -14.70 -13.81 -13.56
N ALA A 282 -15.43 -13.04 -14.37
CA ALA A 282 -16.87 -12.83 -14.16
C ALA A 282 -17.68 -14.14 -14.25
N SER A 283 -17.27 -15.08 -15.11
CA SER A 283 -17.94 -16.39 -15.25
C SER A 283 -17.76 -17.30 -14.04
N ARG A 284 -16.69 -17.09 -13.25
CA ARG A 284 -16.40 -17.86 -12.03
C ARG A 284 -17.14 -17.34 -10.79
N ILE A 285 -17.85 -16.22 -10.89
CA ILE A 285 -18.70 -15.72 -9.80
C ILE A 285 -19.87 -16.69 -9.63
N SER A 286 -20.02 -17.25 -8.43
CA SER A 286 -21.16 -18.09 -8.07
C SER A 286 -22.23 -17.24 -7.39
N TYR A 287 -23.42 -17.23 -7.99
CA TYR A 287 -24.59 -16.54 -7.47
C TYR A 287 -25.83 -17.35 -7.85
N SER A 288 -26.74 -17.54 -6.90
CA SER A 288 -27.97 -18.29 -7.07
C SER A 288 -29.15 -17.58 -6.43
N TYR A 289 -30.33 -17.91 -6.95
CA TYR A 289 -31.63 -17.48 -6.47
C TYR A 289 -32.63 -18.62 -6.68
N GLU A 290 -33.75 -18.54 -5.99
CA GLU A 290 -34.78 -19.57 -6.01
C GLU A 290 -36.16 -18.90 -6.08
N LEU A 291 -37.08 -19.47 -6.88
CA LEU A 291 -38.49 -19.08 -6.87
C LEU A 291 -39.27 -20.22 -6.23
N LYS A 292 -39.92 -19.95 -5.10
CA LYS A 292 -40.73 -20.92 -4.36
C LYS A 292 -42.03 -20.24 -3.94
N ASP A 293 -43.18 -20.81 -4.31
CA ASP A 293 -44.51 -20.32 -3.93
C ASP A 293 -44.69 -18.80 -4.17
N ASN A 294 -44.39 -18.35 -5.39
CA ASN A 294 -44.36 -16.92 -5.79
C ASN A 294 -43.45 -16.01 -4.96
N THR A 295 -42.55 -16.59 -4.17
CA THR A 295 -41.51 -15.89 -3.44
C THR A 295 -40.18 -16.05 -4.16
N LEU A 296 -39.65 -14.95 -4.68
CA LEU A 296 -38.31 -14.88 -5.26
C LEU A 296 -37.30 -14.64 -4.13
N LEU A 297 -36.58 -15.69 -3.76
CA LEU A 297 -35.51 -15.71 -2.78
C LEU A 297 -34.16 -15.44 -3.47
N LEU A 298 -33.65 -14.23 -3.31
CA LEU A 298 -32.33 -13.83 -3.81
C LEU A 298 -31.28 -14.07 -2.73
N ASN A 299 -30.20 -14.81 -3.02
CA ASN A 299 -29.11 -14.91 -2.04
C ASN A 299 -28.53 -13.51 -1.76
N ASN A 300 -28.20 -13.26 -0.50
CA ASN A 300 -27.64 -11.99 -0.01
C ASN A 300 -26.12 -11.84 -0.21
N HIS A 301 -25.50 -12.84 -0.83
CA HIS A 301 -24.08 -12.92 -1.10
C HIS A 301 -23.81 -13.60 -2.46
N PHE A 302 -22.61 -13.37 -2.98
CA PHE A 302 -22.00 -14.17 -4.04
C PHE A 302 -20.62 -14.64 -3.61
N THR A 303 -20.15 -15.75 -4.16
CA THR A 303 -18.82 -16.29 -3.86
C THR A 303 -17.92 -16.26 -5.08
N ILE A 304 -16.62 -16.20 -4.81
CA ILE A 304 -15.56 -16.33 -5.81
C ILE A 304 -14.57 -17.42 -5.39
N PRO A 305 -13.83 -18.04 -6.32
CA PRO A 305 -12.78 -19.00 -5.99
C PRO A 305 -11.73 -18.42 -5.02
N ASN A 306 -11.28 -19.21 -4.04
CA ASN A 306 -10.29 -18.74 -3.05
C ASN A 306 -8.94 -18.31 -3.64
N ASN A 307 -8.59 -18.83 -4.81
CA ASN A 307 -7.36 -18.53 -5.53
C ASN A 307 -7.51 -17.35 -6.51
N GLU A 308 -8.64 -16.65 -6.50
CA GLU A 308 -8.94 -15.56 -7.40
C GLU A 308 -8.72 -14.19 -6.73
N SER A 309 -7.92 -13.33 -7.38
CA SER A 309 -7.72 -11.95 -6.93
C SER A 309 -9.04 -11.16 -6.92
N GLN A 310 -9.24 -10.36 -5.89
CA GLN A 310 -10.38 -9.46 -5.74
C GLN A 310 -10.22 -8.24 -6.67
N ARG A 311 -11.00 -8.20 -7.76
CA ARG A 311 -10.91 -7.22 -8.86
C ARG A 311 -12.27 -6.65 -9.24
N ASP A 312 -12.91 -5.99 -8.27
CA ASP A 312 -14.20 -5.33 -8.49
C ASP A 312 -15.26 -6.33 -9.02
N GLN A 313 -15.21 -7.60 -8.58
CA GLN A 313 -16.28 -8.55 -8.87
C GLN A 313 -17.56 -8.05 -8.23
N GLY A 314 -18.66 -8.13 -8.97
CA GLY A 314 -19.95 -7.66 -8.51
C GLY A 314 -21.08 -8.38 -9.22
N VAL A 315 -22.22 -8.44 -8.54
CA VAL A 315 -23.46 -9.02 -9.06
C VAL A 315 -24.52 -7.93 -9.09
N GLU A 316 -25.20 -7.80 -10.22
CA GLU A 316 -26.40 -7.00 -10.37
C GLU A 316 -27.55 -7.91 -10.78
N VAL A 317 -28.63 -7.86 -10.02
CA VAL A 317 -29.87 -8.60 -10.28
C VAL A 317 -30.91 -7.60 -10.70
N THR A 318 -31.49 -7.77 -11.88
CA THR A 318 -32.62 -6.98 -12.35
C THR A 318 -33.85 -7.88 -12.43
N LEU A 319 -34.86 -7.55 -11.63
CA LEU A 319 -36.18 -8.17 -11.68
C LEU A 319 -37.07 -7.34 -12.61
N TYR A 320 -37.51 -7.96 -13.71
CA TYR A 320 -38.50 -7.41 -14.61
C TYR A 320 -39.87 -7.98 -14.28
N LEU A 321 -40.83 -7.11 -13.97
CA LEU A 321 -42.20 -7.49 -13.62
C LEU A 321 -43.19 -7.06 -14.71
N PRO A 322 -44.14 -7.92 -15.10
CA PRO A 322 -45.11 -7.59 -16.12
C PRO A 322 -46.07 -6.50 -15.61
N VAL A 323 -46.43 -5.54 -16.45
CA VAL A 323 -47.41 -4.50 -16.09
C VAL A 323 -48.72 -5.13 -15.63
N GLY A 324 -49.30 -4.62 -14.55
CA GLY A 324 -50.48 -5.15 -13.88
C GLY A 324 -50.17 -6.01 -12.65
N SER A 325 -48.99 -6.63 -12.59
CA SER A 325 -48.62 -7.49 -11.45
C SER A 325 -48.44 -6.70 -10.16
N THR A 326 -48.45 -7.40 -9.03
CA THR A 326 -48.18 -6.81 -7.71
C THR A 326 -46.84 -7.29 -7.18
N LEU A 327 -46.02 -6.36 -6.69
CA LEU A 327 -44.77 -6.64 -5.98
C LEU A 327 -44.98 -6.41 -4.49
N TYR A 328 -44.52 -7.35 -3.68
CA TYR A 328 -44.32 -7.16 -2.25
C TYR A 328 -42.83 -7.37 -1.93
N ALA A 329 -42.10 -6.31 -1.60
CA ALA A 329 -40.68 -6.39 -1.27
C ALA A 329 -40.49 -6.44 0.24
N ASN A 330 -39.86 -7.50 0.77
CA ASN A 330 -39.57 -7.60 2.21
C ASN A 330 -38.54 -6.54 2.65
N GLU A 331 -38.59 -6.16 3.93
CA GLU A 331 -37.65 -5.20 4.54
C GLU A 331 -36.17 -5.54 4.31
N ASN A 332 -35.81 -6.83 4.32
CA ASN A 332 -34.44 -7.28 4.12
C ASN A 332 -33.87 -7.00 2.71
N VAL A 333 -34.72 -6.53 1.79
CA VAL A 333 -34.36 -6.10 0.45
C VAL A 333 -33.78 -4.68 0.45
N TYR A 334 -34.18 -3.82 1.40
CA TYR A 334 -33.86 -2.38 1.49
C TYR A 334 -32.39 -2.04 1.13
N ASN A 335 -31.45 -2.71 1.79
CA ASN A 335 -30.03 -2.43 1.61
C ASN A 335 -29.52 -2.76 0.19
N TYR A 336 -30.23 -3.63 -0.55
CA TYR A 336 -29.81 -4.14 -1.85
C TYR A 336 -30.27 -3.29 -3.03
N HIS A 337 -31.38 -2.55 -2.89
CA HIS A 337 -31.91 -1.63 -3.91
C HIS A 337 -31.77 -0.14 -3.55
N SER A 338 -31.00 0.20 -2.51
CA SER A 338 -30.63 1.59 -2.18
C SER A 338 -29.74 2.22 -3.28
N ASN A 339 -30.29 2.43 -4.46
CA ASN A 339 -29.59 2.88 -5.64
C ASN A 339 -29.91 4.34 -5.93
N ASP A 340 -29.03 4.99 -6.68
CA ASP A 340 -29.36 6.25 -7.32
C ASP A 340 -30.40 5.97 -8.42
N SER A 341 -31.68 6.24 -8.13
CA SER A 341 -32.81 5.92 -9.01
C SER A 341 -32.68 6.61 -10.38
N ASN A 342 -32.15 7.84 -10.42
CA ASN A 342 -31.90 8.58 -11.67
C ASN A 342 -30.83 7.92 -12.54
N ARG A 343 -29.84 7.28 -11.93
CA ARG A 343 -28.73 6.65 -12.64
C ARG A 343 -29.06 5.24 -13.14
N PHE A 344 -29.87 4.49 -12.39
CA PHE A 344 -30.09 3.06 -12.64
C PHE A 344 -31.50 2.71 -13.13
N ASN A 345 -32.43 3.68 -13.12
CA ASN A 345 -33.85 3.51 -13.43
C ASN A 345 -34.47 2.36 -12.60
N ASP A 346 -34.19 2.37 -11.30
CA ASP A 346 -34.79 1.45 -10.34
C ASP A 346 -36.18 1.97 -9.98
N LEU A 347 -37.21 1.12 -10.10
CA LEU A 347 -38.58 1.52 -9.80
C LEU A 347 -38.91 1.40 -8.30
N LEU A 348 -38.11 0.63 -7.54
CA LEU A 348 -38.31 0.43 -6.11
C LEU A 348 -37.53 1.50 -5.34
N ASP A 349 -38.18 2.60 -5.01
CA ASP A 349 -37.64 3.62 -4.11
C ASP A 349 -37.62 3.14 -2.65
N GLN A 350 -36.73 3.75 -1.87
CA GLN A 350 -36.59 3.48 -0.44
C GLN A 350 -37.87 3.85 0.31
N GLY A 351 -38.30 2.95 1.21
CA GLY A 351 -39.52 3.11 2.00
C GLY A 351 -40.77 2.53 1.34
N MET A 352 -40.65 1.89 0.18
CA MET A 352 -41.73 1.10 -0.44
C MET A 352 -41.70 -0.39 -0.02
N GLU A 353 -40.77 -0.78 0.84
CA GLU A 353 -40.70 -2.15 1.37
C GLU A 353 -41.85 -2.42 2.35
N ASN A 354 -42.23 -3.69 2.50
CA ASN A 354 -43.38 -4.16 3.28
C ASN A 354 -44.74 -3.60 2.83
N HIS A 355 -44.82 -3.17 1.58
CA HIS A 355 -46.04 -2.65 0.97
C HIS A 355 -46.40 -3.41 -0.31
N TYR A 356 -47.69 -3.37 -0.68
CA TYR A 356 -48.17 -3.94 -1.93
C TYR A 356 -48.09 -2.89 -3.03
N LEU A 357 -47.22 -3.14 -4.00
CA LEU A 357 -46.90 -2.22 -5.07
C LEU A 357 -47.44 -2.74 -6.41
N THR A 358 -48.42 -2.05 -6.99
CA THR A 358 -48.88 -2.37 -8.34
C THR A 358 -47.87 -1.87 -9.37
N VAL A 359 -47.51 -2.75 -10.31
CA VAL A 359 -46.55 -2.47 -11.37
C VAL A 359 -47.26 -1.79 -12.53
N GLU A 360 -46.95 -0.52 -12.77
CA GLU A 360 -47.35 0.19 -13.99
C GLU A 360 -46.15 0.37 -14.93
N ASN A 361 -46.41 0.87 -16.14
CA ASN A 361 -45.36 1.12 -17.12
C ASN A 361 -44.39 2.20 -16.61
N GLY A 362 -43.21 1.78 -16.15
CA GLY A 362 -42.14 2.67 -15.71
C GLY A 362 -42.30 3.24 -14.30
N LYS A 363 -43.20 2.72 -13.46
CA LYS A 363 -43.37 3.14 -12.06
C LYS A 363 -44.04 2.06 -11.20
N LEU A 364 -43.85 2.14 -9.89
CA LEU A 364 -44.59 1.36 -8.89
C LEU A 364 -45.62 2.27 -8.21
N ILE A 365 -46.85 1.78 -8.06
CA ILE A 365 -47.90 2.45 -7.30
C ILE A 365 -48.09 1.70 -5.99
N CYS A 366 -47.83 2.39 -4.88
CA CYS A 366 -48.06 1.82 -3.56
C CYS A 366 -49.54 1.88 -3.20
N ASN A 367 -50.13 0.73 -2.89
CA ASN A 367 -51.56 0.61 -2.60
C ASN A 367 -51.91 0.90 -1.15
N ASP A 368 -50.96 0.71 -0.23
CA ASP A 368 -51.14 0.73 1.23
C ASP A 368 -50.16 1.67 1.95
N CYS A 369 -49.41 2.49 1.21
CA CYS A 369 -48.51 3.46 1.81
C CYS A 369 -49.29 4.56 2.57
N PRO A 370 -48.82 4.99 3.76
CA PRO A 370 -49.41 6.13 4.45
C PRO A 370 -49.35 7.36 3.55
N ARG A 371 -50.48 8.06 3.38
CA ARG A 371 -50.48 9.36 2.68
C ARG A 371 -49.54 10.28 3.42
N ARG A 372 -48.49 10.77 2.75
CA ARG A 372 -47.61 11.79 3.30
C ARG A 372 -48.47 13.01 3.68
N LEU A 373 -48.55 13.31 4.97
CA LEU A 373 -49.22 14.48 5.54
C LEU A 373 -48.46 15.76 5.23
#